data_AF-A0A5C6EXN7-F1
#
_entry.id   AF-A0A5C6EXN7-F1
#
_cell.length_a   1.000
_cell.length_b   1.000
_cell.length_c   1.000
_cell.angle_alpha   90.00
_cell.angle_beta   90.00
_cell.angle_gamma   90.00
#
_symmetry.space_group_name_H-M   'P 1'
#
loop_
_entity.id
_entity.type
_entity.pdbx_description
1 polymer ?
#
loop_
_entity_poly.entity_id
_entity_poly.type
_entity_poly.pdbx_seq_one_letter_code
_entity_poly.pdbx_strand_id
1 'polypeptide(L)'
;MTVLKKSKNVGQVLKMSHNVRIVGRWSYIRATKRVGEKLVGSHIGAVDDPVASLVFRTERLRKAERAANVRLAVADRRISQSIETKMLILASASNVRRVLSKLITNCLRLQSDMKCDLNEAQADGVDADETIEMALESIPKFHAFNELRRAAKRGDAAASSELDRLTELAPDLLRSLFRVVESVKRMVIDELTCGDILLSQATRLEIDHRVAEIMDRSDGGMIQQMRAEIAAIAWLDALRCSVLAARSYQRAGDANHFRSLAERATRRFQRSVQDL
;
A
#
# COMPACT_ATOMS: atom_id res chain seq x y z
N MET A 1 -20.43 -33.01 51.11
CA MET A 1 -20.27 -32.33 49.80
C MET A 1 -19.63 -30.98 50.04
N THR A 2 -18.32 -30.89 49.86
CA THR A 2 -17.52 -29.69 50.16
C THR A 2 -17.26 -28.95 48.85
N VAL A 3 -17.89 -27.79 48.67
CA VAL A 3 -17.76 -26.98 47.45
C VAL A 3 -16.41 -26.28 47.48
N LEU A 4 -15.45 -26.80 46.71
CA LEU A 4 -14.18 -26.15 46.39
C LEU A 4 -14.46 -24.90 45.55
N LYS A 5 -14.37 -23.72 46.17
CA LYS A 5 -14.33 -22.43 45.45
C LYS A 5 -13.07 -22.38 44.59
N LYS A 6 -13.22 -22.53 43.28
CA LYS A 6 -12.18 -22.24 42.28
C LYS A 6 -11.76 -20.77 42.41
N SER A 7 -10.58 -20.56 43.00
CA SER A 7 -9.84 -19.30 42.92
C SER A 7 -9.49 -19.00 41.46
N LYS A 8 -10.23 -18.07 40.84
CA LYS A 8 -9.84 -17.42 39.58
C LYS A 8 -8.75 -16.38 39.89
N ASN A 9 -7.54 -16.83 40.22
CA ASN A 9 -6.35 -15.96 40.14
C ASN A 9 -5.89 -15.90 38.67
N VAL A 10 -6.70 -15.23 37.85
CA VAL A 10 -6.26 -14.78 36.52
C VAL A 10 -5.28 -13.64 36.78
N GLY A 11 -4.02 -13.86 36.40
CA GLY A 11 -2.88 -12.97 36.66
C GLY A 11 -3.20 -11.49 36.38
N GLN A 12 -3.51 -10.75 37.45
CA GLN A 12 -3.51 -9.30 37.40
C GLN A 12 -2.07 -8.86 37.21
N VAL A 13 -1.76 -8.36 36.01
CA VAL A 13 -0.50 -7.68 35.73
C VAL A 13 -0.38 -6.52 36.72
N LEU A 14 0.46 -6.68 37.74
CA LEU A 14 0.79 -5.66 38.72
C LEU A 14 1.49 -4.50 37.98
N LYS A 15 0.73 -3.48 37.59
CA LYS A 15 1.30 -2.28 36.97
C LYS A 15 1.93 -1.45 38.08
N MET A 16 3.23 -1.58 38.24
CA MET A 16 4.03 -0.78 39.17
C MET A 16 4.50 0.52 38.50
N SER A 17 4.54 1.62 39.24
CA SER A 17 5.04 2.90 38.76
C SER A 17 5.82 3.64 39.83
N HIS A 18 6.95 4.24 39.46
CA HIS A 18 7.76 5.07 40.37
C HIS A 18 7.50 6.56 40.13
N ASN A 19 7.36 7.32 41.21
CA ASN A 19 7.19 8.77 41.19
C ASN A 19 8.04 9.41 42.29
N VAL A 20 8.56 10.60 42.02
CA VAL A 20 9.19 11.44 43.05
C VAL A 20 8.08 12.16 43.82
N ARG A 21 8.18 12.16 45.15
CA ARG A 21 7.37 12.99 46.03
C ARG A 21 8.27 13.92 46.81
N ILE A 22 7.78 15.14 46.99
CA ILE A 22 8.42 16.18 47.80
C ILE A 22 7.54 16.36 49.04
N VAL A 23 8.12 16.23 50.23
CA VAL A 23 7.46 16.54 51.50
C VAL A 23 8.38 17.43 52.31
N GLY A 24 7.97 18.69 52.48
CA GLY A 24 8.82 19.71 53.08
C GLY A 24 10.11 19.91 52.27
N ARG A 25 11.27 19.77 52.93
CA ARG A 25 12.59 19.89 52.30
C ARG A 25 13.11 18.59 51.68
N TRP A 26 12.45 17.46 51.92
CA TRP A 26 12.94 16.14 51.53
C TRP A 26 12.25 15.64 50.26
N SER A 27 13.05 15.10 49.33
CA SER A 27 12.56 14.43 48.13
C SER A 27 12.81 12.93 48.23
N TYR A 28 11.79 12.12 47.98
CA TYR A 28 11.88 10.66 48.05
C TYR A 28 11.14 9.99 46.90
N ILE A 29 11.56 8.77 46.58
CA ILE A 29 11.03 7.97 45.49
C ILE A 29 10.02 6.99 46.06
N ARG A 30 8.81 6.99 45.49
CA ARG A 30 7.70 6.11 45.88
C ARG A 30 7.34 5.18 44.73
N ALA A 31 7.26 3.88 45.01
CA ALA A 31 6.60 2.91 44.14
C ALA A 31 5.11 2.91 44.44
N THR A 32 4.28 2.94 43.40
CA THR A 32 2.85 2.67 43.50
C THR A 32 2.54 1.43 42.67
N LYS A 33 1.82 0.47 43.26
CA LYS A 33 1.31 -0.72 42.57
C LYS A 33 -0.19 -0.84 42.82
N ARG A 34 -0.93 -1.30 41.82
CA ARG A 34 -2.34 -1.64 41.99
C ARG A 34 -2.46 -3.08 42.49
N VAL A 35 -3.15 -3.29 43.62
CA VAL A 35 -3.44 -4.62 44.18
C VAL A 35 -4.96 -4.74 44.28
N GLY A 36 -5.57 -5.56 43.43
CA GLY A 36 -7.02 -5.54 43.21
C GLY A 36 -7.47 -4.19 42.63
N GLU A 37 -8.40 -3.51 43.30
CA GLU A 37 -8.88 -2.18 42.90
C GLU A 37 -8.13 -1.02 43.57
N LYS A 38 -7.30 -1.31 44.58
CA LYS A 38 -6.64 -0.27 45.40
C LYS A 38 -5.23 0.03 44.89
N LEU A 39 -4.84 1.30 44.96
CA LEU A 39 -3.46 1.75 44.72
C LEU A 39 -2.70 1.75 46.04
N VAL A 40 -1.70 0.88 46.16
CA VAL A 40 -0.82 0.78 47.33
C VAL A 40 0.52 1.41 46.97
N GLY A 41 0.99 2.35 47.78
CA GLY A 41 2.25 3.03 47.55
C GLY A 41 3.28 2.75 48.65
N SER A 42 4.44 2.20 48.29
CA SER A 42 5.57 1.94 49.19
C SER A 42 6.71 2.94 48.96
N HIS A 43 7.35 3.37 50.03
CA HIS A 43 8.57 4.16 49.99
C HIS A 43 9.73 3.27 49.50
N ILE A 44 10.58 3.79 48.62
CA ILE A 44 11.79 3.10 48.17
C ILE A 44 13.01 3.67 48.88
N GLY A 45 13.22 4.97 48.78
CA GLY A 45 14.41 5.64 49.30
C GLY A 45 14.35 7.16 49.07
N ALA A 46 15.26 7.89 49.68
CA ALA A 46 15.47 9.30 49.37
C ALA A 46 15.95 9.46 47.91
N VAL A 47 15.76 10.64 47.30
CA VAL A 47 16.27 10.90 45.94
C VAL A 47 17.80 10.90 45.89
N ASP A 48 18.44 11.27 47.00
CA ASP A 48 19.90 11.32 47.13
C ASP A 48 20.53 9.93 47.37
N ASP A 49 19.71 8.91 47.67
CA ASP A 49 20.18 7.52 47.72
C ASP A 49 20.47 7.04 46.28
N PRO A 50 21.73 6.68 45.96
CA PRO A 50 22.11 6.28 44.61
C PRO A 50 21.32 5.05 44.12
N VAL A 51 20.94 4.14 45.01
CA VAL A 51 20.19 2.92 44.65
C VAL A 51 18.76 3.28 44.28
N ALA A 52 18.07 4.07 45.11
CA ALA A 52 16.72 4.52 44.82
C ALA A 52 16.68 5.37 43.53
N SER A 53 17.65 6.26 43.35
CA SER A 53 17.81 7.10 42.16
C SER A 53 18.00 6.27 40.89
N LEU A 54 18.83 5.22 40.94
CA LEU A 54 19.04 4.31 39.81
C LEU A 54 17.74 3.60 39.42
N VAL A 55 17.00 3.03 40.38
CA VAL A 55 15.71 2.36 40.13
C VAL A 55 14.72 3.31 39.43
N PHE A 56 14.64 4.56 39.89
CA PHE A 56 13.77 5.56 39.28
C PHE A 56 14.21 5.92 37.85
N ARG A 57 15.51 6.12 37.61
CA ARG A 57 16.06 6.42 36.27
C ARG A 57 15.81 5.27 35.29
N THR A 58 16.04 4.02 35.70
CA THR A 58 15.77 2.84 34.87
C THR A 58 14.30 2.74 34.50
N GLU A 59 13.38 2.97 35.44
CA GLU A 59 11.95 2.95 35.13
C GLU A 59 11.53 4.11 34.22
N ARG A 60 12.11 5.31 34.41
CA ARG A 60 11.89 6.44 33.49
C ARG A 60 12.38 6.14 32.10
N LEU A 61 13.56 5.54 31.96
CA LEU A 61 14.12 5.13 30.67
C LEU A 61 13.19 4.12 29.99
N ARG A 62 12.79 3.06 30.70
CA ARG A 62 11.83 2.06 30.18
C ARG A 62 10.50 2.68 29.77
N LYS A 63 9.97 3.64 30.53
CA LYS A 63 8.75 4.38 30.16
C LYS A 63 8.97 5.22 28.88
N ALA A 64 10.11 5.89 28.77
CA ALA A 64 10.45 6.70 27.60
C ALA A 64 10.62 5.81 26.35
N GLU A 65 11.33 4.69 26.45
CA GLU A 65 11.49 3.70 25.38
C GLU A 65 10.12 3.15 24.94
N ARG A 66 9.25 2.78 25.89
CA ARG A 66 7.89 2.33 25.56
C ARG A 66 7.10 3.41 24.82
N ALA A 67 7.18 4.66 25.26
CA ALA A 67 6.50 5.78 24.62
C ALA A 67 7.06 6.05 23.21
N ALA A 68 8.37 6.00 23.02
CA ALA A 68 9.02 6.11 21.72
C ALA A 68 8.56 4.99 20.78
N ASN A 69 8.54 3.74 21.25
CA ASN A 69 8.07 2.59 20.46
C ASN A 69 6.59 2.70 20.09
N VAL A 70 5.72 3.30 20.94
CA VAL A 70 4.33 3.60 20.56
C VAL A 70 4.30 4.64 19.43
N ARG A 71 5.08 5.72 19.54
CA ARG A 71 5.12 6.77 18.50
C ARG A 71 5.60 6.22 17.16
N LEU A 72 6.65 5.41 17.16
CA LEU A 72 7.17 4.74 15.97
C LEU A 72 6.11 3.83 15.35
N ALA A 73 5.47 2.96 16.13
CA ALA A 73 4.42 2.08 15.61
C ALA A 73 3.23 2.84 15.01
N VAL A 74 2.85 3.98 15.59
CA VAL A 74 1.79 4.85 15.03
C VAL A 74 2.24 5.49 13.71
N ALA A 75 3.50 5.95 13.61
CA ALA A 75 4.06 6.48 12.38
C ALA A 75 4.10 5.41 11.27
N ASP A 76 4.61 4.21 11.59
CA ASP A 76 4.68 3.08 10.65
C ASP A 76 3.31 2.69 10.10
N ARG A 77 2.26 2.74 10.93
CA ARG A 77 0.87 2.49 10.48
C ARG A 77 0.40 3.53 9.49
N ARG A 78 0.68 4.83 9.73
CA ARG A 78 0.30 5.91 8.83
C ARG A 78 1.00 5.80 7.49
N ILE A 79 2.32 5.55 7.51
CA ILE A 79 3.12 5.32 6.29
C ILE A 79 2.56 4.12 5.53
N SER A 80 2.27 3.02 6.23
CA SER A 80 1.74 1.81 5.59
C SER A 80 0.38 2.02 4.94
N GLN A 81 -0.52 2.78 5.57
CA GLN A 81 -1.81 3.15 4.97
C GLN A 81 -1.63 4.01 3.73
N SER A 82 -0.73 4.99 3.81
CA SER A 82 -0.44 5.92 2.71
C SER A 82 0.15 5.19 1.49
N ILE A 83 1.10 4.27 1.71
CA ILE A 83 1.67 3.41 0.67
C ILE A 83 0.61 2.45 0.13
N GLU A 84 -0.23 1.84 0.97
CA GLU A 84 -1.31 0.95 0.52
C GLU A 84 -2.27 1.67 -0.45
N THR A 85 -2.64 2.92 -0.18
CA THR A 85 -3.44 3.74 -1.12
C THR A 85 -2.71 3.98 -2.44
N LYS A 86 -1.41 4.29 -2.41
CA LYS A 86 -0.60 4.49 -3.61
C LYS A 86 -0.44 3.22 -4.43
N MET A 87 -0.25 2.08 -3.77
CA MET A 87 -0.18 0.77 -4.42
C MET A 87 -1.50 0.40 -5.09
N LEU A 88 -2.65 0.84 -4.56
CA LEU A 88 -3.94 0.67 -5.24
C LEU A 88 -4.05 1.52 -6.51
N ILE A 89 -3.48 2.73 -6.51
CA ILE A 89 -3.39 3.57 -7.70
C ILE A 89 -2.46 2.94 -8.74
N LEU A 90 -1.31 2.39 -8.33
CA LEU A 90 -0.42 1.65 -9.23
C LEU A 90 -1.10 0.40 -9.79
N ALA A 91 -1.81 -0.36 -8.96
CA ALA A 91 -2.55 -1.52 -9.42
C ALA A 91 -3.68 -1.14 -10.40
N SER A 92 -4.36 -0.01 -10.20
CA SER A 92 -5.36 0.48 -11.16
C SER A 92 -4.72 1.01 -12.44
N ALA A 93 -3.53 1.61 -12.35
CA ALA A 93 -2.74 2.03 -13.49
C ALA A 93 -2.24 0.83 -14.30
N SER A 94 -1.72 -0.23 -13.68
CA SER A 94 -1.37 -1.49 -14.35
C SER A 94 -2.56 -2.12 -15.10
N ASN A 95 -3.78 -1.90 -14.59
CA ASN A 95 -5.02 -2.26 -15.26
C ASN A 95 -5.37 -1.34 -16.45
N VAL A 96 -4.38 -0.81 -17.19
CA VAL A 96 -4.49 -0.05 -18.46
C VAL A 96 -5.61 -0.58 -19.34
N ARG A 97 -5.68 -1.92 -19.41
CA ARG A 97 -6.71 -2.73 -20.07
C ARG A 97 -8.16 -2.36 -19.73
N ARG A 98 -8.47 -2.02 -18.48
CA ARG A 98 -9.82 -1.59 -18.03
C ARG A 98 -10.12 -0.15 -18.40
N VAL A 99 -9.16 0.76 -18.28
CA VAL A 99 -9.36 2.19 -18.54
C VAL A 99 -9.49 2.45 -20.04
N LEU A 100 -8.62 1.84 -20.85
CA LEU A 100 -8.75 1.86 -22.30
C LEU A 100 -10.02 1.20 -22.80
N SER A 101 -10.44 0.08 -22.18
CA SER A 101 -11.73 -0.52 -22.54
C SER A 101 -12.89 0.46 -22.39
N LYS A 102 -12.87 1.30 -21.35
CA LYS A 102 -13.92 2.32 -21.15
C LYS A 102 -13.77 3.50 -22.11
N LEU A 103 -12.55 3.96 -22.37
CA LEU A 103 -12.28 5.08 -23.29
C LEU A 103 -12.62 4.72 -24.73
N ILE A 104 -12.19 3.56 -25.23
CA ILE A 104 -12.53 3.08 -26.57
C ILE A 104 -14.06 2.91 -26.70
N THR A 105 -14.73 2.37 -25.68
CA THR A 105 -16.19 2.25 -25.66
C THR A 105 -16.90 3.60 -25.69
N ASN A 106 -16.37 4.60 -24.97
CA ASN A 106 -16.95 5.94 -24.93
C ASN A 106 -16.66 6.72 -26.21
N CYS A 107 -15.49 6.58 -26.81
CA CYS A 107 -15.16 7.17 -28.11
C CYS A 107 -16.03 6.57 -29.22
N LEU A 108 -16.26 5.25 -29.20
CA LEU A 108 -17.17 4.58 -30.14
C LEU A 108 -18.64 4.99 -29.92
N ARG A 109 -19.07 5.20 -28.66
CA ARG A 109 -20.41 5.73 -28.33
C ARG A 109 -20.61 7.18 -28.75
N LEU A 110 -19.63 8.04 -28.51
CA LEU A 110 -19.69 9.46 -28.91
C LEU A 110 -19.75 9.60 -30.44
N GLN A 111 -19.08 8.71 -31.18
CA GLN A 111 -19.18 8.65 -32.63
C GLN A 111 -20.52 8.11 -33.15
N SER A 112 -21.20 7.23 -32.40
CA SER A 112 -22.55 6.79 -32.77
C SER A 112 -23.60 7.86 -32.44
N ASP A 113 -23.47 8.53 -31.30
CA ASP A 113 -24.44 9.54 -30.86
C ASP A 113 -24.37 10.81 -31.74
N MET A 114 -23.17 11.23 -32.18
CA MET A 114 -23.03 12.35 -33.13
C MET A 114 -23.54 12.06 -34.56
N LYS A 115 -23.76 10.79 -34.93
CA LYS A 115 -24.40 10.44 -36.21
C LYS A 115 -25.92 10.39 -36.13
N CYS A 116 -26.51 10.25 -34.94
CA CYS A 116 -27.96 10.32 -34.78
C CYS A 116 -28.51 11.76 -34.91
N ASP A 117 -27.71 12.78 -34.57
CA ASP A 117 -28.16 14.18 -34.64
C ASP A 117 -27.99 14.83 -36.03
N LEU A 118 -27.34 14.15 -36.98
CA LEU A 118 -27.15 14.64 -38.36
C LEU A 118 -28.16 14.07 -39.36
N ASN A 119 -28.91 13.02 -38.99
CA ASN A 119 -29.86 12.36 -39.90
C ASN A 119 -31.27 12.98 -39.90
N GLU A 120 -31.53 14.02 -39.08
CA GLU A 120 -32.76 14.83 -39.19
C GLU A 120 -32.58 16.08 -40.08
N ALA A 121 -31.39 16.31 -40.63
CA ALA A 121 -31.08 17.52 -41.39
C ALA A 121 -30.32 17.26 -42.69
N GLN A 122 -30.77 16.32 -43.54
CA GLN A 122 -30.38 16.30 -44.96
C GLN A 122 -31.30 15.40 -45.80
N ALA A 123 -32.41 15.97 -46.25
CA ALA A 123 -33.10 15.55 -47.46
C ALA A 123 -32.52 16.36 -48.62
N ASP A 124 -31.50 15.83 -49.29
CA ASP A 124 -31.33 15.89 -50.74
C ASP A 124 -29.95 15.36 -51.16
N GLY A 125 -29.97 14.26 -51.93
CA GLY A 125 -29.04 14.03 -53.03
C GLY A 125 -27.65 13.46 -52.71
N VAL A 126 -27.41 12.27 -53.29
CA VAL A 126 -26.13 11.65 -53.67
C VAL A 126 -25.54 10.66 -52.64
N ASP A 127 -25.72 9.37 -52.95
CA ASP A 127 -24.83 8.20 -52.81
C ASP A 127 -23.59 8.29 -51.89
N ALA A 128 -23.75 8.80 -50.68
CA ALA A 128 -22.78 8.71 -49.59
C ALA A 128 -23.20 7.69 -48.51
N ASP A 129 -24.48 7.28 -48.52
CA ASP A 129 -25.10 6.46 -47.49
C ASP A 129 -24.58 5.01 -47.49
N GLU A 130 -24.33 4.40 -48.66
CA GLU A 130 -23.74 3.05 -48.73
C GLU A 130 -22.30 3.00 -48.18
N THR A 131 -21.53 4.09 -48.29
CA THR A 131 -20.16 4.18 -47.72
C THR A 131 -20.14 4.33 -46.20
N ILE A 132 -21.15 5.01 -45.63
CA ILE A 132 -21.23 5.28 -44.19
C ILE A 132 -21.93 4.12 -43.46
N GLU A 133 -22.94 3.49 -44.07
CA GLU A 133 -23.52 2.23 -43.59
C GLU A 133 -22.49 1.09 -43.63
N MET A 134 -21.70 0.92 -44.70
CA MET A 134 -20.57 -0.04 -44.71
C MET A 134 -19.49 0.28 -43.65
N ALA A 135 -19.25 1.56 -43.34
CA ALA A 135 -18.31 1.96 -42.28
C ALA A 135 -18.87 1.69 -40.87
N LEU A 136 -20.19 1.69 -40.70
CA LEU A 136 -20.91 1.44 -39.43
C LEU A 136 -21.25 -0.05 -39.23
N GLU A 137 -21.41 -0.84 -40.29
CA GLU A 137 -21.43 -2.32 -40.25
C GLU A 137 -20.12 -2.90 -39.70
N SER A 138 -19.06 -2.09 -39.59
CA SER A 138 -17.77 -2.44 -38.97
C SER A 138 -17.74 -2.36 -37.43
N ILE A 139 -18.89 -2.19 -36.74
CA ILE A 139 -19.00 -2.30 -35.28
C ILE A 139 -19.42 -3.73 -34.80
N PRO A 140 -18.66 -4.79 -35.16
CA PRO A 140 -18.42 -5.95 -34.30
C PRO A 140 -17.40 -5.67 -33.17
N LYS A 141 -16.81 -4.47 -33.16
CA LYS A 141 -15.59 -4.15 -32.40
C LYS A 141 -15.76 -4.14 -30.88
N PHE A 142 -16.92 -3.77 -30.31
CA PHE A 142 -17.09 -3.80 -28.84
C PHE A 142 -17.24 -5.22 -28.28
N HIS A 143 -17.99 -6.10 -28.96
CA HIS A 143 -18.11 -7.50 -28.57
C HIS A 143 -16.79 -8.24 -28.81
N ALA A 144 -16.16 -8.05 -29.98
CA ALA A 144 -14.84 -8.59 -30.27
C ALA A 144 -13.77 -8.11 -29.27
N PHE A 145 -13.79 -6.83 -28.88
CA PHE A 145 -12.88 -6.30 -27.86
C PHE A 145 -13.18 -6.87 -26.46
N ASN A 146 -14.45 -7.05 -26.10
CA ASN A 146 -14.80 -7.69 -24.82
C ASN A 146 -14.44 -9.18 -24.79
N GLU A 147 -14.59 -9.89 -25.91
CA GLU A 147 -14.12 -11.27 -26.10
C GLU A 147 -12.60 -11.34 -26.01
N LEU A 148 -11.87 -10.45 -26.70
CA LEU A 148 -10.41 -10.31 -26.60
C LEU A 148 -9.97 -10.03 -25.17
N ARG A 149 -10.67 -9.12 -24.47
CA ARG A 149 -10.44 -8.82 -23.04
C ARG A 149 -10.71 -10.02 -22.14
N ARG A 150 -11.75 -10.82 -22.42
CA ARG A 150 -12.07 -12.05 -21.68
C ARG A 150 -11.01 -13.12 -21.94
N ALA A 151 -10.59 -13.30 -23.18
CA ALA A 151 -9.53 -14.22 -23.58
C ALA A 151 -8.20 -13.87 -22.91
N ALA A 152 -7.76 -12.62 -22.98
CA ALA A 152 -6.55 -12.16 -22.27
C ALA A 152 -6.67 -12.35 -20.75
N LYS A 153 -7.88 -12.25 -20.16
CA LYS A 153 -8.07 -12.51 -18.71
C LYS A 153 -7.89 -13.99 -18.36
N ARG A 154 -8.13 -14.88 -19.33
CA ARG A 154 -7.95 -16.32 -19.19
C ARG A 154 -6.51 -16.77 -19.46
N GLY A 155 -5.60 -15.82 -19.71
CA GLY A 155 -4.18 -16.10 -19.97
C GLY A 155 -3.84 -16.33 -21.44
N ASP A 156 -4.71 -15.93 -22.38
CA ASP A 156 -4.38 -15.97 -23.81
C ASP A 156 -3.34 -14.90 -24.16
N ALA A 157 -2.12 -15.35 -24.47
CA ALA A 157 -0.99 -14.48 -24.77
C ALA A 157 -1.16 -13.70 -26.08
N ALA A 158 -1.83 -14.28 -27.09
CA ALA A 158 -2.10 -13.61 -28.36
C ALA A 158 -3.13 -12.49 -28.17
N ALA A 159 -4.18 -12.77 -27.38
CA ALA A 159 -5.16 -11.76 -27.02
C ALA A 159 -4.57 -10.64 -26.16
N SER A 160 -3.61 -10.95 -25.28
CA SER A 160 -2.87 -9.94 -24.50
C SER A 160 -2.02 -9.06 -25.41
N SER A 161 -1.26 -9.68 -26.33
CA SER A 161 -0.38 -8.96 -27.26
C SER A 161 -1.17 -8.03 -28.18
N GLU A 162 -2.33 -8.47 -28.70
CA GLU A 162 -3.18 -7.63 -29.55
C GLU A 162 -3.81 -6.46 -28.77
N LEU A 163 -4.14 -6.65 -27.49
CA LEU A 163 -4.61 -5.57 -26.62
C LEU A 163 -3.51 -4.54 -26.32
N ASP A 164 -2.28 -5.00 -26.09
CA ASP A 164 -1.14 -4.13 -25.88
C ASP A 164 -0.84 -3.32 -27.16
N ARG A 165 -0.91 -3.96 -28.34
CA ARG A 165 -0.83 -3.26 -29.65
C ARG A 165 -1.92 -2.21 -29.85
N LEU A 166 -3.18 -2.53 -29.53
CA LEU A 166 -4.29 -1.58 -29.60
C LEU A 166 -4.12 -0.40 -28.63
N THR A 167 -3.44 -0.63 -27.51
CA THR A 167 -3.14 0.39 -26.51
C THR A 167 -2.05 1.35 -26.99
N GLU A 168 -1.05 0.85 -27.73
CA GLU A 168 0.01 1.65 -28.34
C GLU A 168 -0.50 2.64 -29.38
N LEU A 169 -1.70 2.41 -29.94
CA LEU A 169 -2.38 3.36 -30.85
C LEU A 169 -2.88 4.64 -30.13
N ALA A 170 -2.79 4.73 -28.80
CA ALA A 170 -3.17 5.90 -28.01
C ALA A 170 -1.98 6.45 -27.18
N PRO A 171 -0.92 6.99 -27.84
CA PRO A 171 0.34 7.35 -27.17
C PRO A 171 0.19 8.43 -26.10
N ASP A 172 -0.74 9.39 -26.26
CA ASP A 172 -0.95 10.46 -25.28
C ASP A 172 -1.55 9.97 -23.96
N LEU A 173 -2.42 8.96 -24.03
CA LEU A 173 -2.96 8.31 -22.85
C LEU A 173 -1.88 7.52 -22.12
N LEU A 174 -1.06 6.77 -22.87
CA LEU A 174 0.08 6.04 -22.33
C LEU A 174 1.08 6.95 -21.62
N ARG A 175 1.44 8.09 -22.23
CA ARG A 175 2.30 9.10 -21.58
C ARG A 175 1.69 9.63 -20.30
N SER A 176 0.40 9.94 -20.31
CA SER A 176 -0.31 10.44 -19.12
C SER A 176 -0.32 9.42 -17.99
N LEU A 177 -0.55 8.15 -18.32
CA LEU A 177 -0.51 7.06 -17.37
C LEU A 177 0.89 6.83 -16.79
N PHE A 178 1.92 6.85 -17.64
CA PHE A 178 3.30 6.70 -17.20
C PHE A 178 3.70 7.82 -16.25
N ARG A 179 3.29 9.08 -16.50
CA ARG A 179 3.47 10.18 -15.56
C ARG A 179 2.81 9.94 -14.21
N VAL A 180 1.63 9.29 -14.19
CA VAL A 180 0.97 8.89 -12.93
C VAL A 180 1.81 7.86 -12.20
N VAL A 181 2.29 6.82 -12.89
CA VAL A 181 3.15 5.79 -12.28
C VAL A 181 4.44 6.39 -11.76
N GLU A 182 5.09 7.26 -12.53
CA GLU A 182 6.32 7.94 -12.14
C GLU A 182 6.11 8.85 -10.91
N SER A 183 4.99 9.58 -10.87
CA SER A 183 4.62 10.42 -9.73
C SER A 183 4.37 9.57 -8.47
N VAL A 184 3.64 8.47 -8.61
CA VAL A 184 3.36 7.56 -7.49
C VAL A 184 4.63 6.84 -7.03
N LYS A 185 5.51 6.44 -7.95
CA LYS A 185 6.85 5.91 -7.65
C LYS A 185 7.62 6.88 -6.75
N ARG A 186 7.74 8.15 -7.15
CA ARG A 186 8.41 9.19 -6.34
C ARG A 186 7.79 9.31 -4.95
N MET A 187 6.47 9.41 -4.86
CA MET A 187 5.77 9.53 -3.58
C MET A 187 5.97 8.30 -2.67
N VAL A 188 5.97 7.09 -3.23
CA VAL A 188 6.25 5.87 -2.46
C VAL A 188 7.69 5.87 -1.95
N ILE A 189 8.67 6.19 -2.80
CA ILE A 189 10.08 6.26 -2.40
C ILE A 189 10.29 7.30 -1.29
N ASP A 190 9.70 8.48 -1.41
CA ASP A 190 9.83 9.52 -0.39
C ASP A 190 9.25 9.07 0.96
N GLU A 191 8.13 8.34 0.95
CA GLU A 191 7.53 7.76 2.17
C GLU A 191 8.35 6.59 2.74
N LEU A 192 8.93 5.74 1.88
CA LEU A 192 9.81 4.64 2.29
C LEU A 192 11.08 5.14 2.96
N THR A 193 11.60 6.27 2.47
CA THR A 193 12.89 6.82 2.89
C THR A 193 12.76 7.92 3.93
N CYS A 194 11.53 8.27 4.33
CA CYS A 194 11.23 9.37 5.23
C CYS A 194 11.87 10.71 4.78
N GLY A 195 12.04 10.90 3.46
CA GLY A 195 12.66 12.08 2.87
C GLY A 195 14.19 12.14 2.94
N ASP A 196 14.87 11.06 3.36
CA ASP A 196 16.33 10.98 3.31
C ASP A 196 16.84 10.91 1.86
N ILE A 197 17.71 11.85 1.49
CA ILE A 197 18.19 12.02 0.11
C ILE A 197 19.04 10.83 -0.35
N LEU A 198 19.96 10.36 0.50
CA LEU A 198 20.87 9.27 0.14
C LEU A 198 20.12 7.95 0.04
N LEU A 199 19.21 7.71 0.98
CA LEU A 199 18.37 6.52 0.96
C LEU A 199 17.41 6.56 -0.24
N SER A 200 16.85 7.72 -0.58
CA SER A 200 15.97 7.90 -1.75
C SER A 200 16.72 7.59 -3.05
N GLN A 201 17.96 8.07 -3.18
CA GLN A 201 18.81 7.74 -4.34
C GLN A 201 19.12 6.24 -4.42
N ALA A 202 19.53 5.61 -3.31
CA ALA A 202 19.81 4.18 -3.28
C ALA A 202 18.56 3.35 -3.62
N THR A 203 17.39 3.75 -3.13
CA THR A 203 16.12 3.08 -3.40
C THR A 203 15.73 3.21 -4.88
N ARG A 204 15.97 4.36 -5.51
CA ARG A 204 15.74 4.55 -6.95
C ARG A 204 16.64 3.62 -7.77
N LEU A 205 17.93 3.59 -7.46
CA LEU A 205 18.88 2.71 -8.14
C LEU A 205 18.51 1.23 -8.01
N GLU A 206 18.06 0.79 -6.83
CA GLU A 206 17.59 -0.58 -6.65
C GLU A 206 16.32 -0.87 -7.46
N ILE A 207 15.37 0.08 -7.54
CA ILE A 207 14.19 -0.07 -8.40
C ILE A 207 14.61 -0.20 -9.86
N ASP A 208 15.47 0.69 -10.34
CA ASP A 208 15.92 0.69 -11.73
C ASP A 208 16.67 -0.61 -12.08
N HIS A 209 17.49 -1.11 -11.14
CA HIS A 209 18.14 -2.42 -11.27
C HIS A 209 17.13 -3.56 -11.36
N ARG A 210 16.12 -3.61 -10.50
CA ARG A 210 15.06 -4.62 -10.54
C ARG A 210 14.22 -4.55 -11.80
N VAL A 211 13.92 -3.33 -12.27
CA VAL A 211 13.22 -3.12 -13.55
C VAL A 211 14.04 -3.67 -14.69
N ALA A 212 15.35 -3.39 -14.73
CA ALA A 212 16.25 -3.96 -15.73
C ALA A 212 16.27 -5.49 -15.67
N GLU A 213 16.41 -6.11 -14.48
CA GLU A 213 16.37 -7.57 -14.33
C GLU A 213 15.06 -8.21 -14.84
N ILE A 214 13.92 -7.53 -14.61
CA ILE A 214 12.61 -7.99 -15.08
C ILE A 214 12.51 -7.85 -16.61
N MET A 215 13.06 -6.77 -17.17
CA MET A 215 12.99 -6.45 -18.59
C MET A 215 14.04 -7.16 -19.45
N ASP A 216 15.14 -7.65 -18.90
CA ASP A 216 16.29 -8.27 -19.61
C ASP A 216 15.92 -9.52 -20.45
N ARG A 217 14.64 -9.91 -20.44
CA ARG A 217 14.07 -11.02 -21.21
C ARG A 217 13.10 -10.59 -22.32
N SER A 218 12.90 -9.29 -22.53
CA SER A 218 11.91 -8.77 -23.48
C SER A 218 12.30 -7.39 -24.01
N ASP A 219 12.21 -7.18 -25.33
CA ASP A 219 12.18 -5.84 -25.97
C ASP A 219 10.85 -5.13 -25.67
N GLY A 220 10.56 -4.97 -24.39
CA GLY A 220 9.24 -4.59 -23.90
C GLY A 220 8.92 -3.13 -24.17
N GLY A 221 7.76 -2.88 -24.78
CA GLY A 221 7.21 -1.55 -24.95
C GLY A 221 6.92 -0.84 -23.61
N MET A 222 6.48 0.41 -23.69
CA MET A 222 6.23 1.31 -22.55
C MET A 222 5.30 0.70 -21.46
N ILE A 223 4.35 -0.16 -21.88
CA ILE A 223 3.45 -0.88 -20.96
C ILE A 223 4.22 -1.89 -20.12
N GLN A 224 5.13 -2.65 -20.73
CA GLN A 224 5.91 -3.67 -20.04
C GLN A 224 6.90 -3.04 -19.06
N GLN A 225 7.54 -1.93 -19.46
CA GLN A 225 8.34 -1.12 -18.53
C GLN A 225 7.53 -0.65 -17.33
N MET A 226 6.32 -0.14 -17.54
CA MET A 226 5.45 0.31 -16.46
C MET A 226 5.05 -0.85 -15.52
N ARG A 227 4.74 -2.03 -16.05
CA ARG A 227 4.44 -3.22 -15.22
C ARG A 227 5.66 -3.67 -14.42
N ALA A 228 6.86 -3.63 -15.02
CA ALA A 228 8.11 -3.93 -14.33
C ALA A 228 8.37 -2.95 -13.17
N GLU A 229 8.15 -1.65 -13.38
CA GLU A 229 8.26 -0.64 -12.31
C GLU A 229 7.28 -0.92 -11.16
N ILE A 230 6.03 -1.25 -11.48
CA ILE A 230 5.01 -1.56 -10.47
C ILE A 230 5.39 -2.82 -9.68
N ALA A 231 5.89 -3.85 -10.35
CA ALA A 231 6.36 -5.08 -9.70
C ALA A 231 7.56 -4.82 -8.79
N ALA A 232 8.54 -4.01 -9.22
CA ALA A 232 9.70 -3.62 -8.42
C ALA A 232 9.29 -2.83 -7.15
N ILE A 233 8.36 -1.88 -7.28
CA ILE A 233 7.83 -1.13 -6.13
C ILE A 233 7.05 -2.06 -5.18
N ALA A 234 6.25 -2.98 -5.71
CA ALA A 234 5.51 -3.96 -4.91
C ALA A 234 6.44 -4.90 -4.14
N TRP A 235 7.57 -5.28 -4.73
CA TRP A 235 8.63 -6.06 -4.07
C TRP A 235 9.23 -5.30 -2.88
N LEU A 236 9.57 -4.03 -3.04
CA LEU A 236 10.08 -3.19 -1.95
C LEU A 236 9.08 -3.06 -0.80
N ASP A 237 7.79 -2.83 -1.09
CA ASP A 237 6.77 -2.77 -0.05
C ASP A 237 6.60 -4.13 0.66
N ALA A 238 6.69 -5.24 -0.06
CA ALA A 238 6.67 -6.58 0.53
C ALA A 238 7.86 -6.83 1.48
N LEU A 239 9.07 -6.41 1.10
CA LEU A 239 10.25 -6.47 1.97
C LEU A 239 10.08 -5.61 3.22
N ARG A 240 9.66 -4.34 3.05
CA ARG A 240 9.41 -3.43 4.18
C ARG A 240 8.40 -4.02 5.16
N CYS A 241 7.26 -4.48 4.65
CA CYS A 241 6.21 -5.03 5.51
C CYS A 241 6.68 -6.31 6.22
N SER A 242 7.49 -7.14 5.56
CA SER A 242 8.11 -8.32 6.18
C SER A 242 9.06 -7.92 7.33
N VAL A 243 9.87 -6.88 7.16
CA VAL A 243 10.75 -6.35 8.22
C VAL A 243 9.93 -5.78 9.39
N LEU A 244 8.85 -5.04 9.11
CA LEU A 244 7.94 -4.55 10.16
C LEU A 244 7.29 -5.68 10.95
N ALA A 245 6.83 -6.73 10.24
CA ALA A 245 6.30 -7.92 10.88
C ALA A 245 7.35 -8.62 11.76
N ALA A 246 8.60 -8.73 11.30
CA ALA A 246 9.69 -9.31 12.09
C ALA A 246 10.05 -8.46 13.33
N ARG A 247 9.90 -7.14 13.30
CA ARG A 247 10.14 -6.26 14.46
C ARG A 247 9.00 -6.29 15.48
N SER A 248 7.79 -6.62 15.03
CA SER A 248 6.57 -6.52 15.82
C SER A 248 6.42 -7.55 16.97
N TYR A 249 7.29 -8.55 17.06
CA TYR A 249 7.28 -9.57 18.14
C TYR A 249 7.35 -8.96 19.55
N GLN A 250 7.81 -7.72 19.70
CA GLN A 250 7.88 -7.03 20.97
C GLN A 250 6.48 -6.64 21.54
N ARG A 251 5.41 -6.66 20.73
CA ARG A 251 4.04 -6.35 21.16
C ARG A 251 3.00 -7.23 20.47
N ALA A 252 2.36 -8.12 21.23
CA ALA A 252 1.36 -9.07 20.73
C ALA A 252 0.19 -8.41 19.94
N GLY A 253 -0.23 -7.20 20.31
CA GLY A 253 -1.29 -6.48 19.62
C GLY A 253 -0.89 -5.90 18.26
N ASP A 254 0.37 -5.51 18.09
CA ASP A 254 0.89 -4.97 16.83
C ASP A 254 1.32 -6.09 15.86
N ALA A 255 1.67 -7.26 16.40
CA ALA A 255 2.18 -8.38 15.62
C ALA A 255 1.21 -8.89 14.56
N ASN A 256 -0.07 -9.06 14.93
CA ASN A 256 -1.09 -9.52 13.98
C ASN A 256 -1.34 -8.52 12.86
N HIS A 257 -1.31 -7.22 13.18
CA HIS A 257 -1.51 -6.17 12.18
C HIS A 257 -0.39 -6.16 11.14
N PHE A 258 0.87 -6.13 11.58
CA PHE A 258 2.01 -6.09 10.67
C PHE A 258 2.20 -7.40 9.89
N ARG A 259 1.87 -8.55 10.49
CA ARG A 259 1.83 -9.83 9.76
C ARG A 259 0.80 -9.80 8.63
N SER A 260 -0.43 -9.38 8.92
CA SER A 260 -1.48 -9.25 7.90
C SER A 260 -1.06 -8.27 6.79
N LEU A 261 -0.40 -7.17 7.15
CA LEU A 261 0.13 -6.20 6.19
C LEU A 261 1.19 -6.84 5.27
N ALA A 262 2.13 -7.60 5.83
CA ALA A 262 3.16 -8.33 5.06
C ALA A 262 2.54 -9.35 4.09
N GLU A 263 1.53 -10.10 4.53
CA GLU A 263 0.79 -11.04 3.67
C GLU A 263 0.03 -10.32 2.54
N ARG A 264 -0.55 -9.15 2.80
CA ARG A 264 -1.20 -8.34 1.75
C ARG A 264 -0.18 -7.81 0.75
N ALA A 265 0.94 -7.27 1.22
CA ALA A 265 2.01 -6.76 0.37
C ALA A 265 2.63 -7.86 -0.51
N THR A 266 2.89 -9.04 0.07
CA THR A 266 3.39 -10.22 -0.66
C THR A 266 2.41 -10.65 -1.75
N ARG A 267 1.11 -10.72 -1.43
CA ARG A 267 0.07 -11.03 -2.44
C ARG A 267 -0.02 -9.98 -3.54
N ARG A 268 0.19 -8.70 -3.24
CA ARG A 268 0.27 -7.66 -4.27
C ARG A 268 1.45 -7.89 -5.19
N PHE A 269 2.64 -8.12 -4.63
CA PHE A 269 3.84 -8.43 -5.41
C PHE A 269 3.64 -9.64 -6.32
N GLN A 270 3.12 -10.75 -5.77
CA GLN A 270 2.83 -11.96 -6.56
C GLN A 270 1.88 -11.70 -7.74
N ARG A 271 0.84 -10.87 -7.54
CA ARG A 271 -0.07 -10.48 -8.63
C ARG A 271 0.63 -9.61 -9.66
N SER A 272 1.43 -8.63 -9.23
CA SER A 272 2.19 -7.79 -10.16
C SER A 272 3.17 -8.59 -11.00
N VAL A 273 3.75 -9.66 -10.45
CA VAL A 273 4.61 -10.59 -11.21
C VAL A 273 3.81 -11.47 -12.18
N GLN A 274 2.59 -11.88 -11.81
CA GLN A 274 1.70 -12.62 -12.72
C GLN A 274 1.18 -11.77 -13.88
N ASP A 275 1.14 -10.45 -13.70
CA ASP A 275 0.68 -9.50 -14.72
C ASP A 275 1.80 -9.10 -15.71
N LEU A 276 3.06 -9.47 -15.43
CA LEU A 276 4.20 -9.32 -16.36
C LEU A 276 4.08 -10.32 -17.51
#